data_AF-A0A6N8EVT6-F1
#
_entry.id   AF-A0A6N8EVT6-F1
#
_cell.length_a   1.000
_cell.length_b   1.000
_cell.length_c   1.000
_cell.angle_alpha   90.00
_cell.angle_beta   90.00
_cell.angle_gamma   90.00
#
_symmetry.space_group_name_H-M   'P 1'
#
loop_
_entity.id
_entity.type
_entity.pdbx_description
1 polymer ?
#
loop_
_entity_poly.entity_id
_entity_poly.type
_entity_poly.pdbx_seq_one_letter_code
_entity_poly.pdbx_strand_id
1 'polypeptide(L)'
;MFPKKVLKGNHTYTVTLNYRTEASSGNQTQTWSFTTGKGSALIALKPEFREITLNEGGPYRSSFQAVLDDGRSEAVESGITFVSSDPKGLQISADGVLTGLKAGDYKIKATLDGNTTQLKVKVYPKWKTKTYSAAAANLPSDISGHPLQASLEWGLKGGMISPAKDGLLHPDETVSEAEFWTMLLKSYSVNIDAYQPAKATHWADGAYAIAKSRNYPLAGIANAAARSNPITRRQVAEIVAAADGVNAKGSNAITYVLAQDYVQGVTELSISGFESSKQLTRGEALQILQHLRQTLGELRGRPLNETPASSLPELPQRKLYAKPAELEDRSLYAEFREERKLIVEGKFKEFAGQSMVLKVQEKQGGISKHIEDVNVTFDNEGKFHVEAGPYTPDALNLYLYAPEITYFISVQYNTFVDNHYSE
;
A
#
# COMPACT_ATOMS: atom_id res chain seq x y z
N MET A 1 4.88 1.57 24.87
CA MET A 1 3.74 1.77 25.81
C MET A 1 2.54 1.08 25.20
N PHE A 2 2.02 0.04 25.85
CA PHE A 2 0.74 -0.57 25.46
C PHE A 2 -0.37 0.49 25.54
N PRO A 3 -1.31 0.58 24.59
CA PRO A 3 -2.47 1.44 24.80
C PRO A 3 -3.23 0.90 26.01
N LYS A 4 -3.46 1.77 27.00
CA LYS A 4 -4.23 1.42 28.20
C LYS A 4 -5.63 1.01 27.77
N LYS A 5 -6.12 -0.14 28.28
CA LYS A 5 -7.53 -0.55 28.14
C LYS A 5 -8.44 0.65 28.40
N VAL A 6 -9.45 0.84 27.55
CA VAL A 6 -10.50 1.82 27.78
C VAL A 6 -11.08 1.58 29.18
N LEU A 7 -11.14 2.65 29.99
CA LEU A 7 -11.69 2.58 31.33
C LEU A 7 -13.17 2.24 31.23
N LYS A 8 -13.62 1.23 31.99
CA LYS A 8 -15.02 0.85 32.09
C LYS A 8 -15.83 2.06 32.56
N GLY A 9 -16.99 2.29 31.95
CA GLY A 9 -17.93 3.30 32.40
C GLY A 9 -18.52 2.98 33.79
N ASN A 10 -18.90 4.00 34.54
CA ASN A 10 -19.40 3.90 35.92
C ASN A 10 -18.50 3.06 36.83
N HIS A 11 -17.18 3.10 36.62
CA HIS A 11 -16.23 2.31 37.37
C HIS A 11 -15.25 3.22 38.10
N THR A 12 -15.02 2.92 39.38
CA THR A 12 -14.07 3.65 40.20
C THR A 12 -12.68 3.04 40.02
N TYR A 13 -11.76 3.86 39.52
CA TYR A 13 -10.36 3.50 39.39
C TYR A 13 -9.54 4.15 40.48
N THR A 14 -8.57 3.40 41.00
CA THR A 14 -7.65 3.86 42.03
C THR A 14 -6.25 4.01 41.42
N VAL A 15 -5.65 5.19 41.59
CA VAL A 15 -4.28 5.47 41.19
C VAL A 15 -3.45 5.64 42.46
N THR A 16 -2.43 4.81 42.59
CA THR A 16 -1.51 4.83 43.73
C THR A 16 -0.14 5.27 43.24
N LEU A 17 0.36 6.38 43.80
CA LEU A 17 1.71 6.86 43.59
C LEU A 17 2.56 6.55 44.82
N ASN A 18 3.63 5.80 44.63
CA ASN A 18 4.67 5.62 45.62
C ASN A 18 5.82 6.59 45.32
N TYR A 19 6.20 7.41 46.30
CA TYR A 19 7.23 8.44 46.15
C TYR A 19 8.04 8.58 47.43
N ARG A 20 9.21 9.22 47.34
CA ARG A 20 10.04 9.56 48.50
C ARG A 20 10.54 10.98 48.34
N THR A 21 10.47 11.78 49.39
CA THR A 21 11.00 13.15 49.41
C THR A 21 12.29 13.20 50.21
N GLU A 22 13.14 14.20 49.94
CA GLU A 22 14.43 14.38 50.63
C GLU A 22 14.29 14.53 52.16
N ALA A 23 13.15 15.06 52.61
CA ALA A 23 12.84 15.21 54.03
C ALA A 23 12.23 13.95 54.69
N SER A 24 11.95 12.89 53.92
CA SER A 24 11.24 11.69 54.42
C SER A 24 12.19 10.51 54.65
N SER A 25 12.10 9.88 55.84
CA SER A 25 12.91 8.73 56.21
C SER A 25 12.49 7.40 55.54
N GLY A 26 11.38 7.38 54.79
CA GLY A 26 10.86 6.19 54.11
C GLY A 26 9.98 6.50 52.89
N ASN A 27 9.60 5.47 52.13
CA ASN A 27 8.69 5.61 50.99
C ASN A 27 7.29 6.02 51.49
N GLN A 28 6.71 7.01 50.82
CA GLN A 28 5.35 7.47 51.03
C GLN A 28 4.45 7.02 49.89
N THR A 29 3.16 6.95 50.18
CA THR A 29 2.15 6.53 49.22
C THR A 29 1.00 7.52 49.24
N GLN A 30 0.63 8.04 48.08
CA GLN A 30 -0.59 8.83 47.89
C GLN A 30 -1.51 8.08 46.94
N THR A 31 -2.80 8.05 47.29
CA THR A 31 -3.82 7.34 46.52
C THR A 31 -4.95 8.29 46.19
N TRP A 32 -5.35 8.32 44.93
CA TRP A 32 -6.54 9.02 44.46
C TRP A 32 -7.49 8.01 43.82
N SER A 33 -8.79 8.30 43.88
CA SER A 33 -9.80 7.57 43.14
C SER A 33 -10.61 8.51 42.29
N PHE A 34 -10.98 8.07 41.09
CA PHE A 34 -11.95 8.75 40.25
C PHE A 34 -12.94 7.74 39.70
N THR A 35 -14.19 8.16 39.55
CA THR A 35 -15.24 7.36 38.90
C THR A 35 -15.42 7.89 37.50
N THR A 36 -15.32 7.02 36.50
CA THR A 36 -15.65 7.36 35.12
C THR A 36 -17.15 7.67 35.00
N GLY A 37 -17.53 8.58 34.10
CA GLY A 37 -18.93 8.72 33.71
C GLY A 37 -19.48 7.44 33.08
N LYS A 38 -20.74 7.45 32.60
CA LYS A 38 -21.38 6.29 31.94
C LYS A 38 -20.49 5.64 30.86
N GLY A 39 -19.64 6.44 30.22
CA GLY A 39 -18.85 6.01 29.06
C GLY A 39 -19.76 5.80 27.85
N SER A 40 -19.16 5.64 26.68
CA SER A 40 -19.90 5.29 25.48
C SER A 40 -20.20 3.79 25.51
N ALA A 41 -21.44 3.41 25.24
CA ALA A 41 -21.85 2.01 25.22
C ALA A 41 -21.50 1.38 23.88
N LEU A 42 -20.99 0.13 23.90
CA LEU A 42 -20.81 -0.67 22.69
C LEU A 42 -22.18 -1.03 22.10
N ILE A 43 -22.44 -0.59 20.88
CA ILE A 43 -23.69 -0.90 20.16
C ILE A 43 -23.50 -1.92 19.04
N ALA A 44 -22.27 -2.07 18.51
CA ALA A 44 -21.98 -3.10 17.52
C ALA A 44 -20.49 -3.46 17.46
N LEU A 45 -20.21 -4.70 17.09
CA LEU A 45 -18.88 -5.17 16.70
C LEU A 45 -18.86 -5.37 15.18
N LYS A 46 -17.96 -4.71 14.47
CA LYS A 46 -17.81 -4.82 13.00
C LYS A 46 -16.44 -5.37 12.65
N PRO A 47 -16.34 -6.46 11.86
CA PRO A 47 -15.06 -6.84 11.29
C PRO A 47 -14.67 -5.87 10.18
N GLU A 48 -13.37 -5.69 9.96
CA GLU A 48 -12.84 -4.95 8.79
C GLU A 48 -13.32 -5.61 7.49
N PHE A 49 -13.07 -6.92 7.34
CA PHE A 49 -13.57 -7.71 6.22
C PHE A 49 -14.62 -8.73 6.67
N ARG A 50 -15.78 -8.75 6.02
CA ARG A 50 -16.86 -9.71 6.30
C ARG A 50 -16.64 -11.08 5.68
N GLU A 51 -15.80 -11.14 4.64
CA GLU A 51 -15.44 -12.33 3.92
C GLU A 51 -13.93 -12.38 3.81
N ILE A 52 -13.33 -13.45 4.33
CA ILE A 52 -11.89 -13.66 4.37
C ILE A 52 -11.58 -14.89 3.52
N THR A 53 -10.52 -14.81 2.75
CA THR A 53 -9.95 -15.94 2.01
C THR A 53 -8.56 -16.23 2.54
N LEU A 54 -8.20 -17.50 2.71
CA LEU A 54 -6.84 -17.91 3.04
C LEU A 54 -6.49 -19.25 2.39
N ASN A 55 -5.22 -19.61 2.42
CA ASN A 55 -4.74 -20.93 2.02
C ASN A 55 -4.67 -21.87 3.23
N GLU A 56 -4.75 -23.17 3.00
CA GLU A 56 -4.36 -24.15 4.02
C GLU A 56 -2.93 -23.88 4.52
N GLY A 57 -2.78 -23.78 5.83
CA GLY A 57 -1.55 -23.44 6.54
C GLY A 57 -1.20 -21.94 6.56
N GLY A 58 -1.92 -21.10 5.80
CA GLY A 58 -1.69 -19.65 5.77
C GLY A 58 -2.33 -18.95 6.98
N PRO A 59 -1.58 -18.18 7.79
CA PRO A 59 -2.15 -17.38 8.85
C PRO A 59 -2.81 -16.10 8.30
N TYR A 60 -3.89 -15.65 8.95
CA TYR A 60 -4.52 -14.36 8.63
C TYR A 60 -4.94 -13.65 9.92
N ARG A 61 -4.48 -12.41 10.13
CA ARG A 61 -4.90 -11.60 11.29
C ARG A 61 -6.19 -10.85 10.94
N SER A 62 -7.26 -11.17 11.66
CA SER A 62 -8.53 -10.44 11.55
C SER A 62 -8.53 -9.21 12.45
N SER A 63 -9.09 -8.11 11.96
CA SER A 63 -9.26 -6.86 12.72
C SER A 63 -10.75 -6.50 12.87
N PHE A 64 -11.07 -5.80 13.96
CA PHE A 64 -12.44 -5.45 14.33
C PHE A 64 -12.51 -4.03 14.85
N GLN A 65 -13.65 -3.39 14.62
CA GLN A 65 -14.00 -2.10 15.18
C GLN A 65 -15.23 -2.22 16.10
N ALA A 66 -15.13 -1.58 17.26
CA ALA A 66 -16.23 -1.35 18.18
C ALA A 66 -16.95 -0.07 17.78
N VAL A 67 -18.25 -0.14 17.50
CA VAL A 67 -19.09 1.03 17.25
C VAL A 67 -19.77 1.41 18.55
N LEU A 68 -19.64 2.67 18.92
CA LEU A 68 -20.13 3.23 20.19
C LEU A 68 -21.42 4.04 19.97
N ASP A 69 -22.22 4.20 21.03
CA ASP A 69 -23.49 4.95 21.01
C ASP A 69 -23.34 6.45 20.75
N ASP A 70 -22.14 7.01 20.93
CA ASP A 70 -21.78 8.38 20.58
C ASP A 70 -21.36 8.56 19.09
N GLY A 71 -21.47 7.50 18.30
CA GLY A 71 -21.16 7.48 16.87
C GLY A 71 -19.69 7.22 16.54
N ARG A 72 -18.80 7.15 17.52
CA ARG A 72 -17.38 6.83 17.29
C ARG A 72 -17.19 5.34 16.98
N SER A 73 -16.14 5.03 16.23
CA SER A 73 -15.68 3.65 16.01
C SER A 73 -14.22 3.54 16.42
N GLU A 74 -13.87 2.52 17.19
CA GLU A 74 -12.53 2.33 17.74
C GLU A 74 -12.03 0.92 17.41
N ALA A 75 -10.72 0.77 17.14
CA ALA A 75 -10.12 -0.53 16.88
C ALA A 75 -10.14 -1.40 18.15
N VAL A 76 -10.46 -2.69 17.99
CA VAL A 76 -10.50 -3.65 19.10
C VAL A 76 -9.27 -4.54 19.06
N GLU A 77 -8.37 -4.34 20.03
CA GLU A 77 -7.10 -5.09 20.10
C GLU A 77 -7.19 -6.37 20.95
N SER A 78 -8.17 -6.47 21.86
CA SER A 78 -8.33 -7.64 22.73
C SER A 78 -9.74 -7.75 23.32
N GLY A 79 -10.07 -8.90 23.93
CA GLY A 79 -11.34 -9.12 24.62
C GLY A 79 -12.45 -9.75 23.75
N ILE A 80 -12.19 -9.94 22.46
CA ILE A 80 -13.09 -10.68 21.58
C ILE A 80 -12.97 -12.17 21.86
N THR A 81 -14.11 -12.83 22.04
CA THR A 81 -14.21 -14.29 22.08
C THR A 81 -14.63 -14.81 20.71
N PHE A 82 -13.94 -15.86 20.25
CA PHE A 82 -14.14 -16.41 18.91
C PHE A 82 -14.63 -17.86 18.98
N VAL A 83 -15.54 -18.20 18.07
CA VAL A 83 -16.02 -19.57 17.87
C VAL A 83 -15.99 -19.89 16.38
N SER A 84 -15.26 -20.94 16.02
CA SER A 84 -15.27 -21.49 14.65
C SER A 84 -16.44 -22.45 14.43
N SER A 85 -17.04 -22.40 13.25
CA SER A 85 -18.08 -23.35 12.84
C SER A 85 -17.57 -24.79 12.74
N ASP A 86 -16.28 -24.97 12.47
CA ASP A 86 -15.60 -26.27 12.48
C ASP A 86 -14.10 -26.09 12.82
N PRO A 87 -13.69 -26.26 14.10
CA PRO A 87 -12.30 -26.13 14.53
C PRO A 87 -11.32 -27.14 13.90
N LYS A 88 -11.80 -28.22 13.29
CA LYS A 88 -10.94 -29.19 12.58
C LYS A 88 -10.52 -28.68 11.20
N GLY A 89 -11.28 -27.75 10.63
CA GLY A 89 -11.01 -27.16 9.32
C GLY A 89 -10.50 -25.71 9.38
N LEU A 90 -10.91 -24.94 10.39
CA LEU A 90 -10.49 -23.56 10.61
C LEU A 90 -10.31 -23.27 12.10
N GLN A 91 -9.11 -22.89 12.50
CA GLN A 91 -8.80 -22.43 13.85
C GLN A 91 -8.69 -20.92 13.92
N ILE A 92 -8.94 -20.37 15.11
CA ILE A 92 -8.73 -18.96 15.44
C ILE A 92 -8.17 -18.86 16.85
N SER A 93 -7.09 -18.09 17.01
CA SER A 93 -6.48 -17.81 18.30
C SER A 93 -7.21 -16.70 19.08
N ALA A 94 -6.88 -16.55 20.36
CA ALA A 94 -7.44 -15.48 21.20
C ALA A 94 -7.05 -14.06 20.74
N ASP A 95 -5.95 -13.91 19.99
CA ASP A 95 -5.51 -12.65 19.38
C ASP A 95 -6.04 -12.44 17.94
N GLY A 96 -7.02 -13.25 17.51
CA GLY A 96 -7.72 -13.06 16.25
C GLY A 96 -6.97 -13.54 15.00
N VAL A 97 -5.98 -14.42 15.15
CA VAL A 97 -5.25 -15.03 14.02
C VAL A 97 -5.95 -16.31 13.58
N LEU A 98 -6.43 -16.32 12.35
CA LEU A 98 -7.01 -17.46 11.65
C LEU A 98 -5.91 -18.40 11.14
N THR A 99 -6.16 -19.70 11.17
CA THR A 99 -5.33 -20.71 10.51
C THR A 99 -6.22 -21.75 9.84
N GLY A 100 -6.14 -21.84 8.51
CA GLY A 100 -6.90 -22.80 7.72
C GLY A 100 -6.22 -24.16 7.76
N LEU A 101 -6.90 -25.17 8.30
CA LEU A 101 -6.38 -26.54 8.38
C LEU A 101 -6.85 -27.40 7.21
N LYS A 102 -8.04 -27.13 6.68
CA LYS A 102 -8.64 -27.89 5.59
C LYS A 102 -9.43 -26.97 4.66
N ALA A 103 -9.29 -27.17 3.36
CA ALA A 103 -10.05 -26.44 2.35
C ALA A 103 -11.57 -26.61 2.57
N GLY A 104 -12.31 -25.52 2.45
CA GLY A 104 -13.73 -25.49 2.75
C GLY A 104 -14.28 -24.09 2.99
N ASP A 105 -15.57 -24.03 3.29
CA ASP A 105 -16.30 -22.82 3.65
C ASP A 105 -16.64 -22.87 5.14
N TYR A 106 -16.22 -21.86 5.89
CA TYR A 106 -16.36 -21.80 7.34
C TYR A 106 -16.96 -20.46 7.78
N LYS A 107 -17.34 -20.39 9.06
CA LYS A 107 -17.75 -19.15 9.72
C LYS A 107 -17.04 -19.00 11.04
N ILE A 108 -16.66 -17.76 11.36
CA ILE A 108 -16.23 -17.39 12.72
C ILE A 108 -17.29 -16.49 13.32
N LYS A 109 -17.76 -16.83 14.51
CA LYS A 109 -18.55 -15.93 15.36
C LYS A 109 -17.60 -15.21 16.31
N ALA A 110 -17.60 -13.88 16.26
CA ALA A 110 -16.85 -13.01 17.17
C ALA A 110 -17.82 -12.33 18.14
N THR A 111 -17.47 -12.30 19.43
CA THR A 111 -18.32 -11.71 20.48
C THR A 111 -17.51 -10.81 21.40
N LEU A 112 -17.97 -9.58 21.60
CA LEU A 112 -17.42 -8.59 22.53
C LEU A 112 -18.56 -7.99 23.34
N ASP A 113 -18.48 -8.06 24.68
CA ASP A 113 -19.50 -7.52 25.61
C ASP A 113 -20.95 -7.87 25.22
N GLY A 114 -21.19 -9.12 24.83
CA GLY A 114 -22.50 -9.62 24.39
C GLY A 114 -22.90 -9.29 22.95
N ASN A 115 -22.24 -8.33 22.31
CA ASN A 115 -22.44 -8.02 20.89
C ASN A 115 -21.74 -9.05 20.02
N THR A 116 -22.45 -9.59 19.02
CA THR A 116 -21.93 -10.66 18.16
C THR A 116 -21.90 -10.26 16.69
N THR A 117 -20.88 -10.73 15.98
CA THR A 117 -20.78 -10.60 14.52
C THR A 117 -20.24 -11.89 13.91
N GLN A 118 -20.40 -12.05 12.59
CA GLN A 118 -19.96 -13.24 11.87
C GLN A 118 -19.08 -12.89 10.67
N LEU A 119 -18.02 -13.67 10.51
CA LEU A 119 -17.13 -13.68 9.36
C LEU A 119 -17.40 -14.93 8.51
N LYS A 120 -17.47 -14.77 7.19
CA LYS A 120 -17.37 -15.90 6.26
C LYS A 120 -15.90 -16.12 5.93
N VAL A 121 -15.46 -17.37 5.95
CA VAL A 121 -14.06 -17.71 5.70
C VAL A 121 -13.97 -18.81 4.66
N LYS A 122 -13.32 -18.54 3.53
CA LYS A 122 -12.99 -19.53 2.50
C LYS A 122 -11.54 -19.97 2.66
N VAL A 123 -11.34 -21.25 2.94
CA VAL A 123 -10.00 -21.86 2.93
C VAL A 123 -9.81 -22.56 1.59
N TYR A 124 -8.81 -22.11 0.83
CA TYR A 124 -8.39 -22.75 -0.41
C TYR A 124 -7.32 -23.81 -0.16
N PRO A 125 -7.23 -24.87 -0.99
CA PRO A 125 -6.14 -25.83 -0.91
C PRO A 125 -4.78 -25.15 -0.98
N LYS A 126 -3.79 -25.71 -0.29
CA LYS A 126 -2.41 -25.20 -0.36
C LYS A 126 -1.93 -25.12 -1.82
N TRP A 127 -1.15 -24.09 -2.12
CA TRP A 127 -0.53 -23.95 -3.43
C TRP A 127 0.35 -25.15 -3.77
N LYS A 128 0.15 -25.73 -4.96
CA LYS A 128 1.16 -26.60 -5.55
C LYS A 128 2.32 -25.73 -5.98
N THR A 129 3.54 -26.06 -5.56
CA THR A 129 4.73 -25.25 -5.85
C THR A 129 5.66 -25.92 -6.86
N LYS A 130 6.42 -25.10 -7.58
CA LYS A 130 7.46 -25.50 -8.54
C LYS A 130 8.62 -24.53 -8.43
N THR A 131 9.83 -25.06 -8.39
CA THR A 131 11.04 -24.24 -8.55
C THR A 131 11.22 -23.94 -10.03
N TYR A 132 11.18 -22.66 -10.38
CA TYR A 132 11.51 -22.19 -11.72
C TYR A 132 13.01 -21.89 -11.78
N SER A 133 13.66 -22.33 -12.86
CA SER A 133 15.08 -22.10 -13.11
C SER A 133 15.28 -20.95 -14.09
N ALA A 134 16.49 -20.39 -14.11
CA ALA A 134 16.85 -19.34 -15.04
C ALA A 134 16.53 -19.73 -16.49
N ALA A 135 15.89 -18.82 -17.23
CA ALA A 135 15.45 -19.07 -18.60
C ALA A 135 16.55 -18.84 -19.66
N ALA A 136 17.67 -18.22 -19.28
CA ALA A 136 18.80 -17.97 -20.16
C ALA A 136 20.12 -18.10 -19.37
N ALA A 137 21.14 -18.68 -20.00
CA ALA A 137 22.48 -18.80 -19.41
C ALA A 137 23.25 -17.47 -19.42
N ASN A 138 23.02 -16.65 -20.44
CA ASN A 138 23.62 -15.33 -20.62
C ASN A 138 22.51 -14.26 -20.60
N LEU A 139 22.87 -13.05 -20.19
CA LEU A 139 21.96 -11.91 -20.21
C LEU A 139 21.71 -11.46 -21.66
N PRO A 140 20.45 -11.38 -22.12
CA PRO A 140 20.10 -10.77 -23.41
C PRO A 140 20.67 -9.35 -23.57
N SER A 141 21.10 -9.01 -24.78
CA SER A 141 21.81 -7.76 -25.06
C SER A 141 20.94 -6.52 -24.90
N ASP A 142 19.64 -6.63 -25.13
CA ASP A 142 18.64 -5.55 -24.99
C ASP A 142 18.29 -5.21 -23.54
N ILE A 143 18.84 -5.95 -22.57
CA ILE A 143 18.68 -5.69 -21.14
C ILE A 143 19.87 -4.92 -20.57
N SER A 144 21.07 -5.09 -21.13
CA SER A 144 22.29 -4.45 -20.62
C SER A 144 22.21 -2.93 -20.78
N GLY A 145 22.28 -2.20 -19.67
CA GLY A 145 22.16 -0.74 -19.65
C GLY A 145 20.71 -0.23 -19.69
N HIS A 146 19.71 -1.12 -19.71
CA HIS A 146 18.32 -0.74 -19.64
C HIS A 146 17.97 -0.18 -18.24
N PRO A 147 17.15 0.90 -18.11
CA PRO A 147 16.80 1.46 -16.79
C PRO A 147 16.18 0.47 -15.81
N LEU A 148 15.46 -0.55 -16.33
CA LEU A 148 14.85 -1.63 -15.57
C LEU A 148 15.66 -2.94 -15.56
N GLN A 149 16.98 -2.89 -15.83
CA GLN A 149 17.85 -4.06 -15.93
C GLN A 149 17.71 -4.99 -14.70
N ALA A 150 17.69 -4.45 -13.48
CA ALA A 150 17.60 -5.25 -12.27
C ALA A 150 16.32 -6.11 -12.20
N SER A 151 15.17 -5.55 -12.59
CA SER A 151 13.89 -6.27 -12.61
C SER A 151 13.82 -7.29 -13.74
N LEU A 152 14.39 -6.96 -14.90
CA LEU A 152 14.49 -7.86 -16.06
C LEU A 152 15.38 -9.08 -15.75
N GLU A 153 16.55 -8.85 -15.14
CA GLU A 153 17.44 -9.90 -14.67
C GLU A 153 16.77 -10.81 -13.63
N TRP A 154 16.05 -10.21 -12.69
CA TRP A 154 15.29 -10.95 -11.68
C TRP A 154 14.23 -11.86 -12.32
N GLY A 155 13.48 -11.36 -13.30
CA GLY A 155 12.48 -12.13 -14.04
C GLY A 155 13.10 -13.31 -14.81
N LEU A 156 14.27 -13.10 -15.45
CA LEU A 156 14.99 -14.14 -16.18
C LEU A 156 15.54 -15.22 -15.25
N LYS A 157 16.24 -14.81 -14.17
CA LYS A 157 16.83 -15.72 -13.18
C LYS A 157 15.75 -16.55 -12.47
N GLY A 158 14.58 -15.95 -12.22
CA GLY A 158 13.42 -16.60 -11.64
C GLY A 158 12.58 -17.44 -12.61
N GLY A 159 12.96 -17.55 -13.89
CA GLY A 159 12.22 -18.32 -14.90
C GLY A 159 10.81 -17.80 -15.19
N MET A 160 10.54 -16.54 -14.84
CA MET A 160 9.23 -15.91 -15.00
C MET A 160 8.95 -15.60 -16.47
N ILE A 161 9.99 -15.12 -17.13
CA ILE A 161 10.06 -14.75 -18.54
C ILE A 161 11.16 -15.56 -19.24
N SER A 162 11.13 -15.59 -20.56
CA SER A 162 12.16 -16.23 -21.38
C SER A 162 12.41 -15.37 -22.62
N PRO A 163 13.65 -15.33 -23.15
CA PRO A 163 13.91 -14.63 -24.40
C PRO A 163 13.06 -15.20 -25.55
N ALA A 164 12.71 -14.35 -26.50
CA ALA A 164 12.07 -14.74 -27.74
C ALA A 164 13.05 -15.53 -28.64
N LYS A 165 12.56 -15.99 -29.80
CA LYS A 165 13.35 -16.83 -30.73
C LYS A 165 14.60 -16.12 -31.28
N ASP A 166 14.59 -14.79 -31.30
CA ASP A 166 15.71 -13.93 -31.70
C ASP A 166 16.76 -13.76 -30.58
N GLY A 167 16.52 -14.31 -29.39
CA GLY A 167 17.41 -14.19 -28.23
C GLY A 167 17.25 -12.91 -27.43
N LEU A 168 16.31 -12.03 -27.78
CA LEU A 168 16.00 -10.79 -27.09
C LEU A 168 14.84 -10.95 -26.11
N LEU A 169 14.70 -10.02 -25.17
CA LEU A 169 13.59 -10.02 -24.20
C LEU A 169 12.48 -9.01 -24.54
N HIS A 170 12.79 -7.99 -25.35
CA HIS A 170 11.89 -6.93 -25.77
C HIS A 170 11.28 -6.17 -24.56
N PRO A 171 12.09 -5.57 -23.67
CA PRO A 171 11.61 -5.03 -22.39
C PRO A 171 10.54 -3.95 -22.52
N ASP A 172 10.55 -3.18 -23.62
CA ASP A 172 9.65 -2.06 -23.87
C ASP A 172 8.36 -2.42 -24.61
N GLU A 173 8.20 -3.69 -25.02
CA GLU A 173 6.95 -4.15 -25.61
C GLU A 173 5.87 -4.36 -24.53
N THR A 174 4.61 -4.10 -24.92
CA THR A 174 3.47 -4.29 -24.03
C THR A 174 3.27 -5.76 -23.67
N VAL A 175 2.93 -6.03 -22.42
CA VAL A 175 2.65 -7.38 -21.94
C VAL A 175 1.15 -7.68 -21.93
N SER A 176 0.78 -8.89 -22.34
CA SER A 176 -0.62 -9.34 -22.34
C SER A 176 -1.14 -9.74 -20.95
N GLU A 177 -2.47 -9.83 -20.79
CA GLU A 177 -3.10 -10.34 -19.55
C GLU A 177 -2.58 -11.75 -19.18
N ALA A 178 -2.44 -12.65 -20.16
CA ALA A 178 -1.93 -13.99 -19.92
C ALA A 178 -0.46 -13.99 -19.48
N GLU A 179 0.40 -13.21 -20.14
CA GLU A 179 1.80 -13.09 -19.76
C GLU A 179 1.93 -12.52 -18.34
N PHE A 180 1.27 -11.39 -18.04
CA PHE A 180 1.29 -10.80 -16.69
C PHE A 180 0.85 -11.79 -15.62
N TRP A 181 -0.29 -12.46 -15.84
CA TRP A 181 -0.82 -13.42 -14.88
C TRP A 181 0.13 -14.60 -14.64
N THR A 182 0.75 -15.12 -15.69
CA THR A 182 1.72 -16.21 -15.55
C THR A 182 3.01 -15.76 -14.87
N MET A 183 3.49 -14.55 -15.13
CA MET A 183 4.63 -13.97 -14.41
C MET A 183 4.33 -13.84 -12.91
N LEU A 184 3.13 -13.35 -12.55
CA LEU A 184 2.70 -13.26 -11.15
C LEU A 184 2.66 -14.63 -10.47
N LEU A 185 2.07 -15.65 -11.11
CA LEU A 185 2.03 -16.99 -10.53
C LEU A 185 3.44 -17.58 -10.34
N LYS A 186 4.33 -17.39 -11.31
CA LYS A 186 5.72 -17.86 -11.25
C LYS A 186 6.54 -17.13 -10.19
N SER A 187 6.31 -15.83 -9.97
CA SER A 187 7.04 -15.06 -8.96
C SER A 187 6.75 -15.55 -7.53
N TYR A 188 5.59 -16.18 -7.31
CA TYR A 188 5.20 -16.87 -6.08
C TYR A 188 5.42 -18.40 -6.13
N SER A 189 6.17 -18.90 -7.12
CA SER A 189 6.50 -20.31 -7.30
C SER A 189 5.29 -21.24 -7.44
N VAL A 190 4.15 -20.73 -7.91
CA VAL A 190 2.96 -21.56 -8.16
C VAL A 190 3.23 -22.47 -9.35
N ASN A 191 2.98 -23.77 -9.19
CA ASN A 191 3.14 -24.78 -10.23
C ASN A 191 1.96 -24.73 -11.21
N ILE A 192 2.10 -23.94 -12.28
CA ILE A 192 1.05 -23.77 -13.30
C ILE A 192 0.70 -25.10 -13.98
N ASP A 193 1.72 -25.91 -14.30
CA ASP A 193 1.58 -27.18 -15.03
C ASP A 193 0.68 -28.17 -14.26
N ALA A 194 0.71 -28.13 -12.93
CA ALA A 194 -0.09 -29.01 -12.09
C ALA A 194 -1.60 -28.66 -12.06
N TYR A 195 -2.01 -27.59 -12.75
CA TYR A 195 -3.40 -27.19 -12.99
C TYR A 195 -3.77 -27.24 -14.48
N GLN A 196 -2.85 -27.68 -15.35
CA GLN A 196 -3.09 -27.78 -16.77
C GLN A 196 -4.19 -28.82 -17.05
N PRO A 197 -5.22 -28.51 -17.86
CA PRO A 197 -6.22 -29.50 -18.25
C PRO A 197 -5.60 -30.57 -19.17
N ALA A 198 -6.14 -31.79 -19.12
CA ALA A 198 -5.67 -32.90 -19.94
C ALA A 198 -5.69 -32.61 -21.45
N LYS A 199 -6.65 -31.77 -21.90
CA LYS A 199 -6.73 -31.24 -23.27
C LYS A 199 -6.57 -29.73 -23.22
N ALA A 200 -5.32 -29.27 -23.23
CA ALA A 200 -4.99 -27.86 -23.32
C ALA A 200 -5.18 -27.34 -24.75
N THR A 201 -5.78 -26.17 -24.87
CA THR A 201 -6.00 -25.44 -26.14
C THR A 201 -5.14 -24.18 -26.23
N HIS A 202 -4.68 -23.68 -25.08
CA HIS A 202 -3.83 -22.51 -24.95
C HIS A 202 -2.74 -22.77 -23.89
N TRP A 203 -1.54 -22.22 -24.10
CA TRP A 203 -0.39 -22.42 -23.20
C TRP A 203 -0.68 -21.95 -21.76
N ALA A 204 -1.51 -20.92 -21.60
CA ALA A 204 -1.91 -20.38 -20.30
C ALA A 204 -3.12 -21.09 -19.64
N ASP A 205 -3.68 -22.16 -20.22
CA ASP A 205 -4.92 -22.77 -19.69
C ASP A 205 -4.83 -23.18 -18.21
N GLY A 206 -3.70 -23.72 -17.75
CA GLY A 206 -3.49 -24.04 -16.33
C GLY A 206 -3.48 -22.79 -15.44
N ALA A 207 -2.93 -21.68 -15.93
CA ALA A 207 -2.95 -20.41 -15.22
C ALA A 207 -4.39 -19.88 -15.09
N TYR A 208 -5.20 -19.98 -16.14
CA TYR A 208 -6.60 -19.57 -16.09
C TYR A 208 -7.48 -20.53 -15.25
N ALA A 209 -7.12 -21.82 -15.17
CA ALA A 209 -7.75 -22.75 -14.24
C ALA A 209 -7.51 -22.33 -12.79
N ILE A 210 -6.29 -21.90 -12.44
CA ILE A 210 -5.98 -21.31 -11.13
C ILE A 210 -6.84 -20.07 -10.90
N ALA A 211 -6.83 -19.12 -11.83
CA ALA A 211 -7.56 -17.86 -11.72
C ALA A 211 -9.05 -18.10 -11.45
N LYS A 212 -9.69 -18.99 -12.22
CA LYS A 212 -11.09 -19.37 -12.04
C LYS A 212 -11.34 -20.03 -10.68
N SER A 213 -10.47 -20.95 -10.24
CA SER A 213 -10.63 -21.67 -8.96
C SER A 213 -10.55 -20.76 -7.74
N ARG A 214 -9.85 -19.63 -7.86
CA ARG A 214 -9.61 -18.65 -6.79
C ARG A 214 -10.29 -17.31 -7.05
N ASN A 215 -11.24 -17.29 -7.99
CA ASN A 215 -12.08 -16.15 -8.33
C ASN A 215 -11.31 -14.87 -8.74
N TYR A 216 -10.14 -14.97 -9.38
CA TYR A 216 -9.41 -13.79 -9.86
C TYR A 216 -10.15 -13.07 -11.01
N PRO A 217 -10.04 -11.72 -11.12
CA PRO A 217 -10.78 -10.90 -12.08
C PRO A 217 -10.15 -10.84 -13.48
N LEU A 218 -9.77 -11.97 -14.06
CA LEU A 218 -9.18 -11.99 -15.42
C LEU A 218 -10.27 -12.03 -16.49
N ALA A 219 -10.21 -11.10 -17.44
CA ALA A 219 -11.18 -11.05 -18.55
C ALA A 219 -11.09 -12.31 -19.43
N GLY A 220 -9.89 -12.89 -19.54
CA GLY A 220 -9.56 -14.11 -20.26
C GLY A 220 -10.25 -15.38 -19.77
N ILE A 221 -10.92 -15.33 -18.60
CA ILE A 221 -11.78 -16.42 -18.10
C ILE A 221 -13.07 -16.49 -18.93
N ALA A 222 -13.68 -15.34 -19.23
CA ALA A 222 -14.94 -15.24 -19.97
C ALA A 222 -14.71 -15.09 -21.48
N ASN A 223 -13.60 -14.46 -21.89
CA ASN A 223 -13.27 -14.19 -23.28
C ASN A 223 -11.82 -14.61 -23.60
N ALA A 224 -11.64 -15.73 -24.28
CA ALA A 224 -10.30 -16.24 -24.61
C ALA A 224 -9.43 -15.26 -25.42
N ALA A 225 -10.02 -14.38 -26.23
CA ALA A 225 -9.26 -13.37 -26.98
C ALA A 225 -8.63 -12.31 -26.06
N ALA A 226 -9.25 -12.01 -24.92
CA ALA A 226 -8.73 -11.04 -23.96
C ALA A 226 -7.38 -11.46 -23.34
N ARG A 227 -7.06 -12.75 -23.39
CA ARG A 227 -5.78 -13.30 -22.89
C ARG A 227 -4.56 -12.70 -23.58
N SER A 228 -4.71 -12.32 -24.86
CA SER A 228 -3.65 -11.75 -25.69
C SER A 228 -3.67 -10.22 -25.73
N ASN A 229 -4.66 -9.58 -25.10
CA ASN A 229 -4.72 -8.12 -25.07
C ASN A 229 -3.69 -7.57 -24.09
N PRO A 230 -3.07 -6.40 -24.39
CA PRO A 230 -2.23 -5.69 -23.44
C PRO A 230 -2.96 -5.43 -22.12
N ILE A 231 -2.30 -5.69 -21.00
CA ILE A 231 -2.85 -5.44 -19.68
C ILE A 231 -2.68 -3.97 -19.30
N THR A 232 -3.71 -3.38 -18.69
CA THR A 232 -3.64 -2.02 -18.13
C THR A 232 -3.30 -2.04 -16.63
N ARG A 233 -2.77 -0.92 -16.14
CA ARG A 233 -2.46 -0.73 -14.71
C ARG A 233 -3.67 -0.94 -13.80
N ARG A 234 -4.87 -0.51 -14.22
CA ARG A 234 -6.14 -0.81 -13.53
C ARG A 234 -6.38 -2.31 -13.36
N GLN A 235 -6.20 -3.10 -14.41
CA GLN A 235 -6.39 -4.56 -14.33
C GLN A 235 -5.36 -5.18 -13.37
N VAL A 236 -4.12 -4.68 -13.38
CA VAL A 236 -3.12 -5.09 -12.39
C VAL A 236 -3.56 -4.77 -10.96
N ALA A 237 -4.07 -3.57 -10.69
CA ALA A 237 -4.58 -3.21 -9.36
C ALA A 237 -5.69 -4.17 -8.90
N GLU A 238 -6.63 -4.52 -9.77
CA GLU A 238 -7.71 -5.46 -9.47
C GLU A 238 -7.20 -6.88 -9.21
N ILE A 239 -6.22 -7.36 -9.99
CA ILE A 239 -5.58 -8.67 -9.79
C ILE A 239 -4.78 -8.71 -8.49
N VAL A 240 -4.05 -7.63 -8.16
CA VAL A 240 -3.22 -7.56 -6.96
C VAL A 240 -4.08 -7.42 -5.70
N ALA A 241 -5.13 -6.59 -5.72
CA ALA A 241 -6.11 -6.55 -4.63
C ALA A 241 -6.74 -7.94 -4.42
N ALA A 242 -7.13 -8.61 -5.52
CA ALA A 242 -7.64 -9.98 -5.48
C ALA A 242 -6.62 -10.97 -4.90
N ALA A 243 -5.33 -10.78 -5.19
CA ALA A 243 -4.26 -11.61 -4.69
C ALA A 243 -4.06 -11.49 -3.18
N ASP A 244 -4.38 -10.35 -2.57
CA ASP A 244 -4.33 -10.19 -1.12
C ASP A 244 -5.64 -10.60 -0.42
N GLY A 245 -6.67 -10.95 -1.20
CA GLY A 245 -7.98 -11.36 -0.67
C GLY A 245 -9.00 -10.22 -0.59
N VAL A 246 -8.86 -9.20 -1.43
CA VAL A 246 -9.78 -8.07 -1.52
C VAL A 246 -10.48 -8.05 -2.88
N ASN A 247 -11.80 -7.92 -2.87
CA ASN A 247 -12.59 -7.78 -4.09
C ASN A 247 -12.94 -6.31 -4.33
N ALA A 248 -11.97 -5.56 -4.84
CA ALA A 248 -12.13 -4.15 -5.23
C ALA A 248 -12.02 -3.99 -6.76
N LYS A 249 -12.61 -2.91 -7.29
CA LYS A 249 -12.63 -2.59 -8.72
C LYS A 249 -12.33 -1.12 -8.97
N GLY A 250 -11.81 -0.79 -10.14
CA GLY A 250 -11.57 0.59 -10.56
C GLY A 250 -10.75 1.39 -9.53
N SER A 251 -11.22 2.58 -9.17
CA SER A 251 -10.55 3.45 -8.20
C SER A 251 -10.35 2.79 -6.83
N ASN A 252 -11.28 1.96 -6.38
CA ASN A 252 -11.16 1.27 -5.09
C ASN A 252 -9.98 0.27 -5.08
N ALA A 253 -9.75 -0.43 -6.19
CA ALA A 253 -8.59 -1.32 -6.31
C ALA A 253 -7.28 -0.53 -6.35
N ILE A 254 -7.28 0.62 -7.05
CA ILE A 254 -6.13 1.52 -7.14
C ILE A 254 -5.78 2.08 -5.75
N THR A 255 -6.76 2.60 -5.03
CA THR A 255 -6.58 3.09 -3.65
C THR A 255 -6.01 1.99 -2.76
N TYR A 256 -6.55 0.76 -2.85
CA TYR A 256 -6.08 -0.37 -2.06
C TYR A 256 -4.60 -0.69 -2.31
N VAL A 257 -4.20 -0.86 -3.56
CA VAL A 257 -2.81 -1.26 -3.88
C VAL A 257 -1.80 -0.14 -3.63
N LEU A 258 -2.21 1.13 -3.71
CA LEU A 258 -1.37 2.26 -3.31
C LEU A 258 -1.21 2.32 -1.78
N ALA A 259 -2.31 2.14 -1.03
CA ALA A 259 -2.29 2.17 0.43
C ALA A 259 -1.46 1.04 1.05
N GLN A 260 -1.47 -0.14 0.42
CA GLN A 260 -0.66 -1.28 0.85
C GLN A 260 0.79 -1.25 0.32
N ASP A 261 1.16 -0.24 -0.47
CA ASP A 261 2.44 -0.17 -1.19
C ASP A 261 2.71 -1.45 -2.03
N TYR A 262 1.67 -1.99 -2.67
CA TYR A 262 1.78 -3.15 -3.55
C TYR A 262 2.12 -2.76 -4.98
N VAL A 263 1.58 -1.64 -5.45
CA VAL A 263 1.85 -1.09 -6.78
C VAL A 263 1.99 0.42 -6.66
N GLN A 264 3.17 0.93 -6.97
CA GLN A 264 3.45 2.36 -6.98
C GLN A 264 2.80 3.02 -8.20
N GLY A 265 2.40 4.29 -8.07
CA GLY A 265 1.97 5.12 -9.20
C GLY A 265 3.10 5.39 -10.20
N VAL A 266 2.76 5.97 -11.35
CA VAL A 266 3.72 6.33 -12.41
C VAL A 266 4.36 7.67 -12.09
N THR A 267 3.54 8.70 -11.87
CA THR A 267 4.02 10.05 -11.56
C THR A 267 4.00 10.33 -10.06
N GLU A 268 2.97 9.85 -9.36
CA GLU A 268 2.71 10.16 -7.96
C GLU A 268 1.82 9.11 -7.27
N LEU A 269 1.82 9.13 -5.94
CA LEU A 269 0.91 8.39 -5.07
C LEU A 269 -0.47 9.08 -5.09
N SER A 270 -1.19 8.89 -6.18
CA SER A 270 -2.57 9.33 -6.33
C SER A 270 -3.33 8.45 -7.33
N ILE A 271 -4.67 8.53 -7.34
CA ILE A 271 -5.47 7.80 -8.32
C ILE A 271 -5.16 8.28 -9.75
N SER A 272 -4.90 9.57 -9.94
CA SER A 272 -4.55 10.16 -11.24
C SER A 272 -3.15 9.70 -11.67
N GLY A 273 -2.16 9.86 -10.79
CA GLY A 273 -0.77 9.47 -11.04
C GLY A 273 -0.54 7.97 -11.17
N PHE A 274 -1.52 7.15 -10.79
CA PHE A 274 -1.51 5.73 -11.06
C PHE A 274 -1.65 5.41 -12.56
N GLU A 275 -2.14 6.34 -13.39
CA GLU A 275 -2.32 6.18 -14.84
C GLU A 275 -3.09 4.89 -15.21
N SER A 276 -4.31 4.77 -14.70
CA SER A 276 -5.10 3.52 -14.73
C SER A 276 -5.27 2.87 -16.13
N SER A 277 -5.26 3.66 -17.19
CA SER A 277 -5.40 3.23 -18.59
C SER A 277 -4.08 2.87 -19.27
N LYS A 278 -2.93 3.25 -18.69
CA LYS A 278 -1.62 2.94 -19.27
C LYS A 278 -1.44 1.43 -19.35
N GLN A 279 -1.00 0.97 -20.52
CA GLN A 279 -0.61 -0.42 -20.76
C GLN A 279 0.81 -0.62 -20.23
N LEU A 280 1.08 -1.80 -19.68
CA LEU A 280 2.40 -2.09 -19.11
C LEU A 280 3.34 -2.67 -20.15
N THR A 281 4.58 -2.18 -20.14
CA THR A 281 5.67 -2.90 -20.81
C THR A 281 6.09 -4.13 -20.00
N ARG A 282 6.82 -5.05 -20.62
CA ARG A 282 7.36 -6.24 -19.95
C ARG A 282 8.30 -5.87 -18.79
N GLY A 283 9.13 -4.84 -18.98
CA GLY A 283 10.00 -4.30 -17.92
C GLY A 283 9.21 -3.72 -16.76
N GLU A 284 8.20 -2.89 -17.02
CA GLU A 284 7.36 -2.29 -15.98
C GLU A 284 6.58 -3.36 -15.19
N ALA A 285 6.06 -4.37 -15.88
CA ALA A 285 5.38 -5.49 -15.22
C ALA A 285 6.30 -6.25 -14.25
N LEU A 286 7.55 -6.52 -14.65
CA LEU A 286 8.52 -7.17 -13.77
C LEU A 286 8.95 -6.29 -12.61
N GLN A 287 9.08 -4.97 -12.82
CA GLN A 287 9.36 -4.03 -11.73
C GLN A 287 8.23 -4.06 -10.68
N ILE A 288 6.97 -4.00 -11.11
CA ILE A 288 5.81 -4.12 -10.22
C ILE A 288 5.83 -5.45 -9.47
N LEU A 289 6.06 -6.57 -10.17
CA LEU A 289 6.09 -7.89 -9.53
C LEU A 289 7.25 -8.05 -8.56
N GLN A 290 8.41 -7.46 -8.85
CA GLN A 290 9.56 -7.50 -7.96
C GLN A 290 9.29 -6.74 -6.66
N HIS A 291 8.70 -5.54 -6.75
CA HIS A 291 8.26 -4.76 -5.59
C HIS A 291 7.18 -5.52 -4.81
N LEU A 292 6.16 -6.04 -5.50
CA LEU A 292 5.08 -6.80 -4.90
C LEU A 292 5.59 -8.02 -4.10
N ARG A 293 6.65 -8.70 -4.54
CA ARG A 293 7.23 -9.82 -3.79
C ARG A 293 7.88 -9.42 -2.47
N GLN A 294 8.21 -8.14 -2.30
CA GLN A 294 8.73 -7.60 -1.04
C GLN A 294 7.61 -7.25 -0.06
N THR A 295 6.42 -6.91 -0.57
CA THR A 295 5.31 -6.36 0.23
C THR A 295 4.15 -7.33 0.43
N LEU A 296 3.86 -8.21 -0.53
CA LEU A 296 2.83 -9.24 -0.45
C LEU A 296 3.45 -10.64 -0.30
N GLY A 297 3.29 -11.24 0.89
CA GLY A 297 3.93 -12.51 1.25
C GLY A 297 3.41 -13.73 0.49
N GLU A 298 2.09 -13.85 0.30
CA GLU A 298 1.44 -14.96 -0.40
C GLU A 298 0.28 -14.49 -1.30
N LEU A 299 -0.04 -15.31 -2.31
CA LEU A 299 -1.26 -15.14 -3.09
C LEU A 299 -2.42 -15.85 -2.39
N ARG A 300 -3.56 -15.19 -2.26
CA ARG A 300 -4.80 -15.76 -1.73
C ARG A 300 -5.80 -16.02 -2.87
N GLY A 301 -7.08 -16.03 -2.58
CA GLY A 301 -8.13 -15.99 -3.60
C GLY A 301 -8.97 -14.76 -3.37
N ARG A 302 -9.80 -14.37 -4.33
CA ARG A 302 -10.68 -13.22 -4.17
C ARG A 302 -11.99 -13.63 -3.47
N PRO A 303 -12.47 -12.88 -2.46
CA PRO A 303 -13.82 -13.04 -1.93
C PRO A 303 -14.88 -12.98 -3.03
N LEU A 304 -16.01 -13.66 -2.85
CA LEU A 304 -17.10 -13.64 -3.82
C LEU A 304 -17.80 -12.29 -3.86
N ASN A 305 -18.08 -11.72 -2.69
CA ASN A 305 -18.74 -10.43 -2.58
C ASN A 305 -17.72 -9.29 -2.72
N GLU A 306 -18.16 -8.16 -3.28
CA GLU A 306 -17.32 -6.97 -3.33
C GLU A 306 -17.01 -6.48 -1.92
N THR A 307 -15.76 -6.09 -1.71
CA THR A 307 -15.32 -5.50 -0.45
C THR A 307 -15.94 -4.11 -0.33
N PRO A 308 -16.66 -3.80 0.76
CA PRO A 308 -17.24 -2.46 0.94
C PRO A 308 -16.16 -1.38 0.90
N ALA A 309 -16.43 -0.27 0.22
CA ALA A 309 -15.48 0.86 0.14
C ALA A 309 -15.11 1.41 1.53
N SER A 310 -16.04 1.36 2.49
CA SER A 310 -15.80 1.76 3.88
C SER A 310 -14.83 0.85 4.65
N SER A 311 -14.52 -0.33 4.12
CA SER A 311 -13.56 -1.27 4.70
C SER A 311 -12.18 -1.17 4.04
N LEU A 312 -12.04 -0.34 3.00
CA LEU A 312 -10.76 -0.14 2.33
C LEU A 312 -9.96 0.94 3.08
N PRO A 313 -8.61 0.83 3.09
CA PRO A 313 -7.77 1.86 3.67
C PRO A 313 -7.95 3.18 2.92
N GLU A 314 -7.78 4.28 3.65
CA GLU A 314 -7.70 5.60 3.04
C GLU A 314 -6.42 5.72 2.20
N LEU A 315 -6.48 6.56 1.16
CA LEU A 315 -5.31 6.84 0.34
C LEU A 315 -4.25 7.54 1.21
N PRO A 316 -2.99 7.06 1.22
CA PRO A 316 -1.89 7.75 1.89
C PRO A 316 -1.73 9.18 1.39
N GLN A 317 -0.97 9.98 2.15
CA GLN A 317 -0.60 11.31 1.69
C GLN A 317 0.11 11.22 0.33
N ARG A 318 -0.29 12.13 -0.57
CA ARG A 318 0.27 12.24 -1.91
C ARG A 318 1.79 12.40 -1.83
N LYS A 319 2.50 11.68 -2.70
CA LYS A 319 3.96 11.68 -2.82
C LYS A 319 4.32 11.63 -4.29
N LEU A 320 5.16 12.54 -4.78
CA LEU A 320 5.65 12.47 -6.15
C LEU A 320 6.77 11.41 -6.26
N TYR A 321 6.77 10.67 -7.37
CA TYR A 321 7.83 9.71 -7.71
C TYR A 321 8.76 10.26 -8.78
N ALA A 322 8.22 11.05 -9.71
CA ALA A 322 8.97 11.66 -10.79
C ALA A 322 8.60 13.14 -10.92
N LYS A 323 9.56 13.93 -11.40
CA LYS A 323 9.33 15.31 -11.80
C LYS A 323 8.42 15.38 -13.02
N PRO A 324 7.39 16.24 -13.04
CA PRO A 324 6.57 16.42 -14.23
C PRO A 324 7.40 17.02 -15.38
N ALA A 325 7.05 16.67 -16.62
CA ALA A 325 7.75 17.16 -17.81
C ALA A 325 7.61 18.68 -18.01
N GLU A 326 6.50 19.25 -17.56
CA GLU A 326 6.24 20.68 -17.59
C GLU A 326 5.82 21.20 -16.22
N LEU A 327 6.26 22.42 -15.90
CA LEU A 327 5.81 23.13 -14.70
C LEU A 327 4.51 23.86 -15.00
N GLU A 328 3.45 23.53 -14.25
CA GLU A 328 2.18 24.24 -14.28
C GLU A 328 2.32 25.65 -13.70
N ASP A 329 1.50 26.59 -14.16
CA ASP A 329 1.51 27.93 -13.56
C ASP A 329 1.02 27.87 -12.11
N ARG A 330 1.57 28.76 -11.27
CA ARG A 330 1.38 28.80 -9.82
C ARG A 330 1.67 27.49 -9.10
N SER A 331 2.80 26.89 -9.44
CA SER A 331 3.27 25.67 -8.78
C SER A 331 4.66 25.83 -8.20
N LEU A 332 4.88 25.15 -7.07
CA LEU A 332 6.19 24.95 -6.45
C LEU A 332 6.47 23.46 -6.39
N TYR A 333 7.71 23.09 -6.67
CA TYR A 333 8.27 21.75 -6.56
C TYR A 333 9.50 21.82 -5.67
N ALA A 334 9.65 20.87 -4.77
CA ALA A 334 10.81 20.78 -3.90
C ALA A 334 11.31 19.34 -3.85
N GLU A 335 12.60 19.16 -4.14
CA GLU A 335 13.33 17.92 -3.99
C GLU A 335 14.38 18.08 -2.89
N PHE A 336 14.38 17.18 -1.90
CA PHE A 336 15.40 17.17 -0.85
C PHE A 336 16.05 15.80 -0.81
N ARG A 337 17.13 15.62 -1.58
CA ARG A 337 17.83 14.34 -1.75
C ARG A 337 19.34 14.54 -1.71
N GLU A 338 20.09 13.51 -2.10
CA GLU A 338 21.53 13.48 -2.38
C GLU A 338 22.41 14.50 -1.65
N GLU A 339 23.26 14.02 -0.73
CA GLU A 339 24.15 14.89 0.07
C GLU A 339 23.40 15.95 0.90
N ARG A 340 22.08 15.82 1.05
CA ARG A 340 21.17 16.77 1.71
C ARG A 340 21.10 18.11 0.98
N LYS A 341 21.13 18.10 -0.35
CA LYS A 341 20.86 19.26 -1.18
C LYS A 341 19.35 19.44 -1.41
N LEU A 342 18.91 20.68 -1.39
CA LEU A 342 17.57 21.09 -1.72
C LEU A 342 17.56 21.65 -3.15
N ILE A 343 16.66 21.17 -3.98
CA ILE A 343 16.33 21.75 -5.29
C ILE A 343 14.90 22.26 -5.21
N VAL A 344 14.69 23.52 -5.57
CA VAL A 344 13.35 24.12 -5.62
C VAL A 344 13.12 24.71 -6.99
N GLU A 345 11.98 24.37 -7.56
CA GLU A 345 11.58 24.80 -8.89
C GLU A 345 10.13 25.25 -8.85
N GLY A 346 9.73 26.04 -9.82
CA GLY A 346 8.34 26.45 -9.90
C GLY A 346 8.09 27.35 -11.08
N LYS A 347 6.82 27.68 -11.26
CA LYS A 347 6.37 28.61 -12.29
C LYS A 347 5.26 29.49 -11.76
N PHE A 348 5.45 30.80 -11.90
CA PHE A 348 4.51 31.84 -11.53
C PHE A 348 4.60 32.95 -12.57
N LYS A 349 3.71 32.94 -13.57
CA LYS A 349 3.73 33.94 -14.65
C LYS A 349 3.63 35.38 -14.14
N GLU A 350 2.92 35.58 -13.04
CA GLU A 350 2.75 36.89 -12.40
C GLU A 350 4.07 37.49 -11.87
N PHE A 351 5.10 36.68 -11.63
CA PHE A 351 6.41 37.12 -11.15
C PHE A 351 7.50 37.05 -12.22
N ALA A 352 7.13 36.93 -13.51
CA ALA A 352 8.10 36.86 -14.61
C ALA A 352 9.10 38.03 -14.58
N GLY A 353 10.40 37.71 -14.67
CA GLY A 353 11.50 38.68 -14.62
C GLY A 353 11.79 39.30 -13.25
N GLN A 354 11.12 38.86 -12.18
CA GLN A 354 11.33 39.38 -10.82
C GLN A 354 12.25 38.47 -9.99
N SER A 355 12.69 38.98 -8.83
CA SER A 355 13.40 38.19 -7.83
C SER A 355 12.62 38.18 -6.51
N MET A 356 12.56 37.02 -5.86
CA MET A 356 11.88 36.77 -4.60
C MET A 356 12.83 36.09 -3.61
N VAL A 357 12.43 36.03 -2.33
CA VAL A 357 13.19 35.32 -1.30
C VAL A 357 12.46 34.05 -0.91
N LEU A 358 13.17 32.92 -1.02
CA LEU A 358 12.76 31.63 -0.49
C LEU A 358 13.41 31.43 0.89
N LYS A 359 12.61 31.45 1.95
CA LYS A 359 13.10 31.13 3.30
C LYS A 359 13.05 29.64 3.54
N VAL A 360 14.19 29.09 3.88
CA VAL A 360 14.36 27.70 4.28
C VAL A 360 14.34 27.64 5.81
N GLN A 361 13.47 26.79 6.35
CA GLN A 361 13.33 26.58 7.79
C GLN A 361 13.32 25.10 8.14
N GLU A 362 13.80 24.77 9.33
CA GLU A 362 13.72 23.43 9.90
C GLU A 362 12.28 23.10 10.30
N LYS A 363 11.83 21.88 9.99
CA LYS A 363 10.55 21.35 10.48
C LYS A 363 10.79 20.41 11.67
N GLN A 364 10.63 20.93 12.88
CA GLN A 364 10.70 20.13 14.12
C GLN A 364 9.49 20.39 15.03
N GLY A 365 8.51 19.49 15.01
CA GLY A 365 7.28 19.64 15.81
C GLY A 365 6.42 20.83 15.36
N GLY A 366 5.92 21.62 16.33
CA GLY A 366 5.06 22.79 16.07
C GLY A 366 5.80 24.12 15.88
N ILE A 367 7.14 24.14 15.96
CA ILE A 367 7.96 25.37 15.89
C ILE A 367 8.92 25.23 14.71
N SER A 368 8.86 26.18 13.78
CA SER A 368 9.74 26.25 12.61
C SER A 368 10.90 27.20 12.91
N LYS A 369 12.15 26.75 12.70
CA LYS A 369 13.35 27.57 12.94
C LYS A 369 14.00 27.96 11.62
N HIS A 370 14.21 29.25 11.41
CA HIS A 370 14.88 29.76 10.21
C HIS A 370 16.31 29.23 10.06
N ILE A 371 16.68 28.88 8.82
CA ILE A 371 18.02 28.38 8.45
C ILE A 371 18.70 29.35 7.47
N GLU A 372 18.06 29.64 6.34
CA GLU A 372 18.67 30.40 5.23
C GLU A 372 17.61 31.15 4.41
N ASP A 373 17.97 32.33 3.89
CA ASP A 373 17.21 33.09 2.91
C ASP A 373 17.89 32.92 1.54
N VAL A 374 17.21 32.27 0.60
CA VAL A 374 17.72 31.95 -0.74
C VAL A 374 17.08 32.90 -1.76
N ASN A 375 17.88 33.56 -2.59
CA ASN A 375 17.37 34.43 -3.65
C ASN A 375 16.89 33.59 -4.85
N VAL A 376 15.66 33.82 -5.30
CA VAL A 376 15.03 33.13 -6.42
C VAL A 376 14.75 34.14 -7.52
N THR A 377 15.30 33.91 -8.71
CA THR A 377 15.05 34.79 -9.87
C THR A 377 14.22 34.05 -10.91
N PHE A 378 13.14 34.70 -11.33
CA PHE A 378 12.19 34.18 -12.30
C PHE A 378 12.60 34.61 -13.71
N ASP A 379 12.53 33.68 -14.66
CA ASP A 379 12.72 33.99 -16.07
C ASP A 379 11.52 34.76 -16.66
N ASN A 380 11.59 35.08 -17.95
CA ASN A 380 10.54 35.82 -18.66
C ASN A 380 9.22 35.03 -18.81
N GLU A 381 9.25 33.71 -18.59
CA GLU A 381 8.06 32.85 -18.57
C GLU A 381 7.54 32.61 -17.14
N GLY A 382 8.18 33.22 -16.14
CA GLY A 382 7.88 33.05 -14.73
C GLY A 382 8.38 31.73 -14.15
N LYS A 383 9.30 31.02 -14.80
CA LYS A 383 9.91 29.80 -14.23
C LYS A 383 11.12 30.17 -13.38
N PHE A 384 11.40 29.34 -12.38
CA PHE A 384 12.65 29.43 -11.64
C PHE A 384 13.17 28.04 -11.27
N HIS A 385 14.47 27.99 -11.01
CA HIS A 385 15.18 26.84 -10.48
C HIS A 385 16.25 27.34 -9.52
N VAL A 386 16.34 26.74 -8.33
CA VAL A 386 17.37 27.05 -7.35
C VAL A 386 17.84 25.78 -6.64
N GLU A 387 19.14 25.68 -6.42
CA GLU A 387 19.75 24.67 -5.56
C GLU A 387 20.32 25.33 -4.31
N ALA A 388 20.13 24.70 -3.15
CA ALA A 388 20.60 25.21 -1.87
C ALA A 388 20.97 24.09 -0.88
N GLY A 389 21.61 24.45 0.23
CA GLY A 389 22.13 23.51 1.22
C GLY A 389 23.63 23.20 1.08
N PRO A 390 24.13 22.13 1.73
CA PRO A 390 23.37 21.05 2.34
C PRO A 390 22.71 21.41 3.68
N TYR A 391 21.59 20.77 4.01
CA TYR A 391 20.82 21.02 5.24
C TYR A 391 20.82 19.82 6.20
N THR A 392 20.92 20.07 7.50
CA THR A 392 20.97 19.00 8.52
C THR A 392 19.61 18.46 9.01
N PRO A 393 18.48 19.18 8.95
CA PRO A 393 17.19 18.62 9.35
C PRO A 393 16.68 17.52 8.40
N ASP A 394 15.86 16.61 8.91
CA ASP A 394 15.20 15.57 8.10
C ASP A 394 13.95 16.07 7.36
N ALA A 395 13.53 17.31 7.63
CA ALA A 395 12.45 17.96 6.91
C ALA A 395 12.59 19.48 6.94
N LEU A 396 12.17 20.12 5.85
CA LEU A 396 12.24 21.55 5.65
C LEU A 396 10.84 22.13 5.38
N ASN A 397 10.65 23.36 5.84
CA ASN A 397 9.54 24.23 5.51
C ASN A 397 10.08 25.36 4.64
N LEU A 398 9.50 25.53 3.46
CA LEU A 398 9.96 26.47 2.45
C LEU A 398 8.88 27.53 2.22
N TYR A 399 9.26 28.79 2.35
CA TYR A 399 8.36 29.92 2.23
C TYR A 399 8.89 30.88 1.16
N LEU A 400 8.23 30.92 0.00
CA LEU A 400 8.53 31.88 -1.05
C LEU A 400 7.71 33.15 -0.79
N TYR A 401 8.40 34.23 -0.39
CA TYR A 401 7.77 35.51 -0.09
C TYR A 401 7.60 36.34 -1.36
N ALA A 402 6.37 36.43 -1.83
CA ALA A 402 5.95 37.38 -2.85
C ALA A 402 5.34 38.64 -2.19
N PRO A 403 5.12 39.74 -2.93
CA PRO A 403 4.69 41.02 -2.34
C PRO A 403 3.41 40.96 -1.50
N GLU A 404 2.43 40.14 -1.91
CA GLU A 404 1.11 40.07 -1.25
C GLU A 404 0.81 38.70 -0.64
N ILE A 405 1.56 37.66 -1.02
CA ILE A 405 1.28 36.26 -0.68
C ILE A 405 2.58 35.56 -0.31
N THR A 406 2.52 34.69 0.70
CA THR A 406 3.59 33.73 0.97
C THR A 406 3.18 32.35 0.47
N TYR A 407 3.94 31.79 -0.45
CA TYR A 407 3.74 30.43 -0.93
C TYR A 407 4.52 29.46 -0.06
N PHE A 408 3.89 28.35 0.34
CA PHE A 408 4.43 27.41 1.31
C PHE A 408 4.47 25.97 0.79
N ILE A 409 5.63 25.34 0.86
CA ILE A 409 5.79 23.90 0.59
C ILE A 409 6.69 23.26 1.65
N SER A 410 6.38 22.02 2.04
CA SER A 410 7.16 21.27 3.03
C SER A 410 7.68 19.98 2.42
N VAL A 411 8.98 19.72 2.57
CA VAL A 411 9.67 18.59 1.96
C VAL A 411 10.42 17.80 3.03
N GLN A 412 10.38 16.46 2.95
CA GLN A 412 11.15 15.57 3.82
C GLN A 412 12.42 15.10 3.10
N TYR A 413 13.44 14.71 3.86
CA TYR A 413 14.65 14.13 3.30
C TYR A 413 14.31 12.85 2.52
N ASN A 414 14.95 12.72 1.36
CA ASN A 414 14.72 11.68 0.37
C ASN A 414 13.30 11.69 -0.27
N THR A 415 12.67 12.86 -0.37
CA THR A 415 11.35 13.03 -1.03
C THR A 415 11.36 14.13 -2.09
N PHE A 416 10.37 14.04 -2.97
CA PHE A 416 10.02 15.05 -3.95
C PHE A 416 8.53 15.37 -3.78
N VAL A 417 8.21 16.65 -3.72
CA VAL A 417 6.86 17.16 -3.42
C VAL A 417 6.57 18.39 -4.28
N ASP A 418 5.30 18.69 -4.40
CA ASP A 418 4.79 19.88 -5.08
C ASP A 418 3.61 20.48 -4.32
N ASN A 419 3.32 21.74 -4.65
CA ASN A 419 2.12 22.43 -4.21
C ASN A 419 1.64 23.35 -5.35
N HIS A 420 0.34 23.30 -5.63
CA HIS A 420 -0.33 24.12 -6.64
C HIS A 420 -1.25 25.12 -5.92
N TYR A 421 -1.15 26.39 -6.30
CA TYR A 421 -1.88 27.48 -5.66
C TYR A 421 -3.01 28.00 -6.57
N SER A 422 -4.18 28.22 -5.97
CA SER A 422 -5.29 28.87 -6.68
C SER A 422 -5.09 30.38 -6.80
N GLU A 423 -5.94 31.02 -7.60
CA GLU A 423 -6.22 32.46 -7.52
C GLU A 423 -6.77 32.90 -6.17
#